data_AF-A0A075ARN0-F1
#
_entry.id   AF-A0A075ARN0-F1
#
_cell.length_a   1.000
_cell.length_b   1.000
_cell.length_c   1.000
_cell.angle_alpha   90.00
_cell.angle_beta   90.00
_cell.angle_gamma   90.00
#
_symmetry.space_group_name_H-M   'P 1'
#
loop_
_entity.id
_entity.type
_entity.pdbx_description
1 polymer ?
#
loop_
_entity_poly.entity_id
_entity_poly.type
_entity_poly.pdbx_seq_one_letter_code
_entity_poly.pdbx_strand_id
1 'polypeptide(L)'
;MRANSNKIYIQLLDKFTGDLFSNELNAEYIEEMTKKTGNYKKFNLFVDMVASAIHRKNSTVGFDLLNPSDIETLKGTKRSSINTDLDRLKKYLVLNYAVAYDRYHYFQNGFRVHYPLPLILNEEENCQKENIFPGSPNFRKEPTIKETLRTLRKEYQQLEYEYQLTVDKLSENDKLRHQLKTNKPNPSSILKEKELIEKAFDDYKDYAEHEIGVLKNELRQLKVLRAKEKEYISIIKEKDNNIGRLIAELDDSKSHGKKRISAATNPRKRSSSLSSLKSTSSDRINQQILLPETRLRRPSPMARFDPTQYIREKERKVENLRR
;
A
#
# COMPACT_ATOMS: atom_id res chain seq x y z
N MET A 1 18.85 -40.08 -7.37
CA MET A 1 18.98 -40.97 -6.19
C MET A 1 18.72 -42.40 -6.63
N ARG A 2 19.58 -43.34 -6.25
CA ARG A 2 19.34 -44.78 -6.38
C ARG A 2 19.51 -45.39 -4.99
N ALA A 3 18.65 -46.32 -4.60
CA ALA A 3 18.74 -46.96 -3.29
C ALA A 3 18.50 -48.45 -3.42
N ASN A 4 19.34 -49.24 -2.74
CA ASN A 4 19.20 -50.67 -2.54
C ASN A 4 18.86 -50.93 -1.07
N SER A 5 18.64 -52.19 -0.67
CA SER A 5 18.26 -52.54 0.71
C SER A 5 19.25 -52.06 1.78
N ASN A 6 20.55 -51.94 1.44
CA ASN A 6 21.61 -51.64 2.41
C ASN A 6 22.45 -50.40 2.06
N LYS A 7 22.16 -49.71 0.94
CA LYS A 7 22.97 -48.57 0.47
C LYS A 7 22.13 -47.58 -0.31
N ILE A 8 22.45 -46.29 -0.17
CA ILE A 8 21.85 -45.20 -0.94
C ILE A 8 22.93 -44.42 -1.69
N TYR A 9 22.69 -44.19 -2.97
CA TYR A 9 23.54 -43.42 -3.86
C TYR A 9 22.85 -42.09 -4.23
N ILE A 10 23.56 -41.00 -3.94
CA ILE A 10 23.08 -39.64 -4.15
C ILE A 10 24.02 -38.93 -5.13
N GLN A 11 23.43 -38.26 -6.12
CA GLN A 11 24.12 -37.44 -7.11
C GLN A 11 23.47 -36.06 -7.15
N LEU A 12 24.30 -35.03 -7.25
CA LEU A 12 23.93 -33.63 -7.37
C LEU A 12 24.71 -33.02 -8.53
N LEU A 13 23.98 -32.52 -9.52
CA LEU A 13 24.54 -31.87 -10.70
C LEU A 13 24.33 -30.36 -10.58
N ASP A 14 25.41 -29.59 -10.61
CA ASP A 14 25.34 -28.16 -10.85
C ASP A 14 25.13 -27.92 -12.35
N LYS A 15 24.00 -27.30 -12.71
CA LYS A 15 23.65 -27.04 -14.11
C LYS A 15 24.47 -25.91 -14.74
N PHE A 16 25.08 -25.05 -13.94
CA PHE A 16 25.83 -23.89 -14.42
C PHE A 16 27.30 -24.22 -14.63
N THR A 17 27.92 -24.94 -13.69
CA THR A 17 29.33 -25.35 -13.79
C THR A 17 29.49 -26.71 -14.48
N GLY A 18 28.45 -27.55 -14.49
CA GLY A 18 28.52 -28.92 -14.99
C GLY A 18 29.09 -29.93 -13.98
N ASP A 19 29.42 -29.47 -12.77
CA ASP A 19 30.02 -30.27 -11.72
C ASP A 19 29.06 -31.31 -11.16
N LEU A 20 29.54 -32.55 -11.06
CA LEU A 20 28.78 -33.66 -10.50
C LEU A 20 29.37 -34.07 -9.17
N PHE A 21 28.59 -33.90 -8.10
CA PHE A 21 28.92 -34.35 -6.77
C PHE A 21 28.13 -35.62 -6.47
N SER A 22 28.81 -36.70 -6.08
CA SER A 22 28.13 -37.95 -5.72
C SER A 22 28.69 -38.56 -4.45
N ASN A 23 27.91 -39.43 -3.83
CA ASN A 23 28.40 -40.32 -2.80
C ASN A 23 27.50 -41.56 -2.64
N GLU A 24 28.11 -42.68 -2.23
CA GLU A 24 27.42 -43.90 -1.80
C GLU A 24 27.48 -43.99 -0.27
N LEU A 25 26.32 -44.11 0.38
CA LEU A 25 26.19 -44.17 1.82
C LEU A 25 25.58 -45.51 2.24
N ASN A 26 26.24 -46.20 3.17
CA ASN A 26 25.77 -47.48 3.70
C ASN A 26 24.68 -47.28 4.75
N ALA A 27 23.82 -48.27 4.92
CA ALA A 27 22.74 -48.26 5.91
C ALA A 27 23.25 -48.05 7.34
N GLU A 28 24.31 -48.75 7.73
CA GLU A 28 24.95 -48.62 9.05
C GLU A 28 25.40 -47.19 9.32
N TYR A 29 26.02 -46.53 8.32
CA TYR A 29 26.47 -45.15 8.44
C TYR A 29 25.29 -44.19 8.65
N ILE A 30 24.21 -44.34 7.87
CA ILE A 30 23.02 -43.50 7.99
C ILE A 30 22.36 -43.67 9.36
N GLU A 31 22.24 -44.91 9.83
CA GLU A 31 21.64 -45.22 11.12
C GLU A 31 22.47 -44.68 12.28
N GLU A 32 23.80 -44.83 12.23
CA GLU A 32 24.70 -44.25 13.23
C GLU A 32 24.64 -42.71 13.21
N MET A 33 24.63 -42.11 12.03
CA MET A 33 24.51 -40.66 11.84
C MET A 33 23.20 -40.13 12.41
N THR A 34 22.06 -40.78 12.11
CA THR A 34 20.77 -40.36 12.68
C THR A 34 20.71 -40.57 14.20
N LYS A 35 21.38 -41.60 14.73
CA LYS A 35 21.53 -41.81 16.18
C LYS A 35 22.33 -40.69 16.83
N LYS A 36 23.43 -40.22 16.21
CA LYS A 36 24.25 -39.09 16.70
C LYS A 36 23.47 -37.79 16.79
N THR A 37 22.48 -37.59 15.92
CA THR A 37 21.62 -36.38 15.94
C THR A 37 20.53 -36.41 17.02
N GLY A 38 20.41 -37.50 17.80
CA GLY A 38 19.36 -37.67 18.81
C GLY A 38 17.99 -38.05 18.24
N ASN A 39 17.85 -38.18 16.91
CA ASN A 39 16.61 -38.55 16.25
C ASN A 39 16.86 -39.72 15.28
N TYR A 40 16.94 -40.92 15.84
CA TYR A 40 17.21 -42.15 15.10
C TYR A 40 16.15 -42.41 14.01
N LYS A 41 16.61 -42.84 12.85
CA LYS A 41 15.78 -43.27 11.72
C LYS A 41 16.36 -44.57 11.16
N LYS A 42 15.51 -45.58 10.99
CA LYS A 42 15.86 -46.79 10.23
C LYS A 42 16.22 -46.41 8.80
N PHE A 43 17.13 -47.15 8.19
CA PHE A 43 17.62 -46.86 6.85
C PHE A 43 16.50 -46.68 5.81
N ASN A 44 15.56 -47.63 5.71
CA ASN A 44 14.45 -47.55 4.74
C ASN A 44 13.59 -46.29 4.92
N LEU A 45 13.31 -45.92 6.18
CA LEU A 45 12.58 -44.68 6.48
C LEU A 45 13.38 -43.44 6.08
N PHE A 46 14.70 -43.46 6.26
CA PHE A 46 15.57 -42.38 5.80
C PHE A 46 15.56 -42.25 4.27
N VAL A 47 15.60 -43.36 3.54
CA VAL A 47 15.48 -43.38 2.08
C VAL A 47 14.14 -42.76 1.64
N ASP A 48 13.04 -43.11 2.30
CA ASP A 48 11.71 -42.53 2.03
C ASP A 48 11.67 -41.03 2.33
N MET A 49 12.34 -40.57 3.39
CA MET A 49 12.47 -39.15 3.70
C MET A 49 13.24 -38.40 2.61
N VAL A 50 14.38 -38.96 2.16
CA VAL A 50 15.17 -38.38 1.05
C VAL A 50 14.34 -38.33 -0.23
N ALA A 51 13.65 -39.41 -0.58
CA ALA A 51 12.77 -39.47 -1.74
C ALA A 51 11.65 -38.42 -1.65
N SER A 52 11.04 -38.26 -0.47
CA SER A 52 9.98 -37.28 -0.22
C SER A 52 10.46 -35.84 -0.35
N ALA A 53 11.67 -35.56 0.13
CA ALA A 53 12.30 -34.25 0.03
C ALA A 53 12.70 -33.89 -1.42
N ILE A 54 13.18 -34.85 -2.22
CA ILE A 54 13.47 -34.64 -3.65
C ILE A 54 12.20 -34.27 -4.40
N HIS A 55 11.10 -35.00 -4.17
CA HIS A 55 9.82 -34.76 -4.84
C HIS A 55 9.00 -33.63 -4.22
N ARG A 56 9.50 -32.97 -3.15
CA ARG A 56 8.79 -31.93 -2.38
C ARG A 56 7.37 -32.33 -1.96
N LYS A 57 7.15 -33.62 -1.69
CA LYS A 57 5.81 -34.17 -1.36
C LYS A 57 5.34 -33.80 0.05
N ASN A 58 6.28 -33.47 0.94
CA ASN A 58 5.98 -33.18 2.33
C ASN A 58 6.76 -31.94 2.79
N SER A 59 6.06 -30.98 3.41
CA SER A 59 6.66 -29.75 3.92
C SER A 59 7.52 -29.96 5.17
N THR A 60 7.43 -31.13 5.81
CA THR A 60 8.20 -31.45 7.02
C THR A 60 9.62 -31.90 6.73
N VAL A 61 9.94 -32.22 5.47
CA VAL A 61 11.26 -32.71 5.06
C VAL A 61 11.80 -31.90 3.88
N GLY A 62 13.01 -31.38 3.98
CA GLY A 62 13.64 -30.57 2.93
C GLY A 62 15.15 -30.74 2.85
N PHE A 63 15.78 -30.11 1.85
CA PHE A 63 17.23 -30.11 1.68
C PHE A 63 17.80 -28.71 1.67
N ASP A 64 18.93 -28.55 2.36
CA ASP A 64 19.85 -27.42 2.18
C ASP A 64 21.19 -27.94 1.65
N LEU A 65 21.91 -27.12 0.90
CA LEU A 65 23.25 -27.43 0.40
C LEU A 65 24.24 -26.51 1.09
N LEU A 66 25.20 -27.07 1.80
CA LEU A 66 26.22 -26.34 2.54
C LEU A 66 27.62 -26.65 2.02
N ASN A 67 28.47 -25.64 1.98
CA ASN A 67 29.91 -25.80 1.78
C ASN A 67 30.61 -26.09 3.11
N PRO A 68 31.84 -26.65 3.10
CA PRO A 68 32.62 -26.85 4.33
C PRO A 68 32.80 -25.55 5.13
N SER A 69 32.97 -24.42 4.44
CA SER A 69 33.03 -23.07 5.04
C SER A 69 31.78 -22.69 5.85
N ASP A 70 30.61 -23.12 5.38
CA ASP A 70 29.33 -22.77 5.98
C ASP A 70 29.13 -23.55 7.28
N ILE A 71 29.64 -24.79 7.32
CA ILE A 71 29.63 -25.65 8.51
C ILE A 71 30.55 -25.10 9.60
N GLU A 72 31.73 -24.59 9.25
CA GLU A 72 32.64 -23.97 10.23
C GLU A 72 32.04 -22.71 10.85
N THR A 73 31.39 -21.90 10.00
CA THR A 73 30.67 -20.70 10.44
C THR A 73 29.55 -21.08 11.42
N LEU A 74 28.83 -22.16 11.14
CA LEU A 74 27.75 -22.66 12.00
C LEU A 74 28.26 -23.22 13.35
N LYS A 75 29.50 -23.72 13.39
CA LYS A 75 30.15 -24.22 14.63
C LYS A 75 30.73 -23.11 15.50
N GLY A 76 30.71 -21.84 15.06
CA GLY A 76 31.26 -20.72 15.81
C GLY A 76 32.79 -20.71 15.89
N THR A 77 33.47 -21.55 15.12
CA THR A 77 34.94 -21.61 15.08
C THR A 77 35.46 -20.49 14.18
N LYS A 78 36.04 -19.44 14.77
CA LYS A 78 36.79 -18.43 14.00
C LYS A 78 38.08 -19.05 13.46
N ARG A 79 38.07 -19.37 12.16
CA ARG A 79 39.18 -19.62 11.22
C ARG A 79 40.51 -20.14 11.81
N SER A 80 40.84 -21.37 11.45
CA SER A 80 42.20 -21.72 11.00
C SER A 80 42.11 -22.08 9.50
N SER A 81 42.55 -21.16 8.63
CA SER A 81 42.96 -21.41 7.25
C SER A 81 42.19 -22.47 6.44
N ILE A 82 41.10 -22.07 5.77
CA ILE A 82 40.55 -22.83 4.62
C ILE A 82 41.52 -22.62 3.45
N ASN A 83 42.49 -23.50 3.30
CA ASN A 83 43.39 -23.56 2.15
C ASN A 83 43.75 -25.02 1.88
N THR A 84 42.74 -25.82 1.52
CA THR A 84 42.99 -27.07 0.79
C THR A 84 42.03 -27.13 -0.38
N ASP A 85 42.54 -27.42 -1.59
CA ASP A 85 41.72 -27.62 -2.78
C ASP A 85 40.64 -28.70 -2.55
N LEU A 86 40.91 -29.63 -1.61
CA LEU A 86 39.99 -30.65 -1.11
C LEU A 86 38.67 -30.10 -0.54
N ASP A 87 38.68 -28.91 0.07
CA ASP A 87 37.46 -28.30 0.62
C ASP A 87 36.53 -27.76 -0.48
N ARG A 88 37.06 -27.43 -1.66
CA ARG A 88 36.23 -27.03 -2.80
C ARG A 88 35.52 -28.23 -3.42
N LEU A 89 36.14 -29.42 -3.32
CA LEU A 89 35.65 -30.67 -3.88
C LEU A 89 34.52 -31.31 -3.05
N LYS A 90 34.28 -30.83 -1.83
CA LYS A 90 33.29 -31.41 -0.92
C LYS A 90 32.08 -30.51 -0.75
N LYS A 91 30.88 -31.09 -0.83
CA LYS A 91 29.61 -30.44 -0.51
C LYS A 91 28.87 -31.25 0.54
N TYR A 92 28.00 -30.62 1.32
CA TYR A 92 27.16 -31.31 2.29
C TYR A 92 25.70 -31.05 1.97
N LEU A 93 24.99 -32.10 1.55
CA LEU A 93 23.56 -32.08 1.40
C LEU A 93 22.92 -32.34 2.76
N VAL A 94 22.25 -31.36 3.34
CA VAL A 94 21.65 -31.45 4.67
C VAL A 94 20.17 -31.75 4.54
N LEU A 95 19.74 -32.93 5.01
CA LEU A 95 18.33 -33.26 5.12
C LEU A 95 17.77 -32.63 6.40
N ASN A 96 16.81 -31.73 6.24
CA ASN A 96 16.12 -31.02 7.30
C ASN A 96 14.81 -31.72 7.64
N TYR A 97 14.61 -32.08 8.90
CA TYR A 97 13.38 -32.70 9.37
C TYR A 97 12.73 -31.87 10.50
N ALA A 98 11.48 -31.46 10.27
CA ALA A 98 10.65 -30.74 11.23
C ALA A 98 9.57 -31.67 11.82
N VAL A 99 9.54 -31.82 13.15
CA VAL A 99 8.63 -32.75 13.85
C VAL A 99 7.53 -31.98 14.57
N ALA A 100 6.26 -32.34 14.37
CA ALA A 100 5.11 -31.58 14.87
C ALA A 100 4.71 -31.83 16.35
N TYR A 101 5.31 -32.80 17.05
CA TYR A 101 4.78 -33.31 18.32
C TYR A 101 5.61 -33.05 19.59
N ASP A 102 6.72 -32.31 19.54
CA ASP A 102 7.45 -31.90 20.75
C ASP A 102 7.19 -30.40 21.06
N ARG A 103 5.92 -30.11 21.38
CA ARG A 103 5.34 -28.76 21.38
C ARG A 103 5.83 -27.84 22.51
N TYR A 104 6.59 -28.33 23.48
CA TYR A 104 7.07 -27.51 24.61
C TYR A 104 8.46 -26.88 24.40
N HIS A 105 9.27 -27.38 23.46
CA HIS A 105 10.58 -26.80 23.11
C HIS A 105 10.59 -25.95 21.84
N TYR A 106 9.46 -25.90 21.12
CA TYR A 106 9.39 -25.23 19.83
C TYR A 106 9.49 -23.70 19.88
N PHE A 107 9.15 -23.08 21.02
CA PHE A 107 9.01 -21.63 21.11
C PHE A 107 10.28 -20.85 21.48
N GLN A 108 11.39 -21.51 21.83
CA GLN A 108 12.62 -20.77 22.17
C GLN A 108 13.86 -21.08 21.33
N ASN A 109 13.96 -22.21 20.60
CA ASN A 109 15.21 -22.55 19.88
C ASN A 109 15.09 -23.27 18.51
N GLY A 110 13.91 -23.31 17.86
CA GLY A 110 13.82 -23.71 16.43
C GLY A 110 14.51 -25.05 16.08
N PHE A 111 14.26 -26.11 16.85
CA PHE A 111 14.92 -27.41 16.68
C PHE A 111 14.53 -28.10 15.36
N ARG A 112 15.27 -27.81 14.30
CA ARG A 112 15.32 -28.64 13.09
C ARG A 112 16.41 -29.70 13.27
N VAL A 113 16.07 -30.96 12.98
CA VAL A 113 17.10 -32.01 12.95
C VAL A 113 17.74 -32.00 11.57
N HIS A 114 19.07 -31.97 11.56
CA HIS A 114 19.89 -31.88 10.37
C HIS A 114 20.68 -33.17 10.20
N TYR A 115 20.49 -33.86 9.08
CA TYR A 115 21.27 -35.04 8.71
C TYR A 115 22.22 -34.67 7.57
N PRO A 116 23.53 -34.44 7.86
CA PRO A 116 24.49 -34.06 6.84
C PRO A 116 24.89 -35.27 5.98
N LEU A 117 24.73 -35.14 4.67
CA LEU A 117 25.13 -36.13 3.67
C LEU A 117 26.31 -35.57 2.89
N PRO A 118 27.54 -36.03 3.15
CA PRO A 118 28.70 -35.57 2.42
C PRO A 118 28.62 -36.03 0.97
N LEU A 119 28.90 -35.13 0.04
CA LEU A 119 29.03 -35.38 -1.39
C LEU A 119 30.43 -34.98 -1.83
N ILE A 120 31.04 -35.79 -2.69
CA ILE A 120 32.41 -35.59 -3.19
C ILE A 120 32.31 -35.35 -4.70
N LEU A 121 33.14 -34.45 -5.24
CA LEU A 121 33.22 -34.22 -6.67
C LEU A 121 33.69 -35.49 -7.37
N ASN A 122 32.91 -35.97 -8.34
CA ASN A 122 33.32 -37.09 -9.19
C ASN A 122 34.21 -36.57 -10.32
N GLU A 123 35.52 -36.62 -10.13
CA GLU A 123 36.48 -36.25 -11.19
C GLU A 123 36.41 -37.22 -12.39
N GLU A 124 36.16 -38.51 -12.16
CA GLU A 124 36.13 -39.54 -13.21
C GLU A 124 34.94 -39.38 -14.19
N GLU A 125 33.74 -39.05 -13.70
CA GLU A 125 32.56 -38.79 -14.55
C GLU A 125 32.59 -37.39 -15.18
N ASN A 126 33.41 -36.47 -14.66
CA ASN A 126 33.69 -35.18 -15.29
C ASN A 126 34.72 -35.34 -16.42
N CYS A 127 35.73 -36.20 -16.27
CA CYS A 127 36.68 -36.55 -17.34
C CYS A 127 36.04 -37.39 -18.46
N GLN A 128 35.06 -38.23 -18.16
CA GLN A 128 34.32 -39.00 -19.18
C GLN A 128 33.40 -38.13 -20.05
N LYS A 129 33.10 -36.87 -19.67
CA LYS A 129 32.33 -35.94 -20.50
C LYS A 129 33.13 -35.33 -21.65
N GLU A 130 34.45 -35.48 -21.68
CA GLU A 130 35.23 -35.19 -22.91
C GLU A 130 35.07 -36.27 -23.99
N ASN A 131 34.47 -37.44 -23.68
CA ASN A 131 34.37 -38.56 -24.63
C ASN A 131 32.94 -39.16 -24.81
N ILE A 132 31.89 -38.58 -24.23
CA ILE A 132 30.50 -39.04 -24.39
C ILE A 132 29.69 -38.02 -25.22
N PHE A 133 30.05 -37.87 -26.49
CA PHE A 133 29.13 -37.43 -27.54
C PHE A 133 29.23 -38.31 -28.80
N PRO A 134 28.96 -39.63 -28.72
CA PRO A 134 28.80 -40.43 -29.92
C PRO A 134 27.37 -40.27 -30.44
N GLY A 135 27.22 -39.61 -31.60
CA GLY A 135 26.05 -39.76 -32.47
C GLY A 135 24.93 -38.73 -32.32
N SER A 136 25.14 -37.54 -32.88
CA SER A 136 24.05 -36.76 -33.49
C SER A 136 24.37 -36.57 -34.97
N PRO A 137 23.49 -36.96 -35.91
CA PRO A 137 23.73 -36.88 -37.34
C PRO A 137 23.45 -35.46 -37.83
N ASN A 138 24.32 -34.52 -37.50
CA ASN A 138 24.39 -33.21 -38.14
C ASN A 138 25.79 -32.62 -37.94
N PHE A 139 26.72 -33.08 -38.77
CA PHE A 139 28.09 -32.58 -38.85
C PHE A 139 28.09 -31.14 -39.39
N ARG A 140 27.75 -30.16 -38.54
CA ARG A 140 28.27 -28.81 -38.70
C ARG A 140 29.71 -28.87 -38.22
N LYS A 141 30.64 -28.72 -39.16
CA LYS A 141 32.10 -28.66 -38.97
C LYS A 141 32.44 -28.09 -37.58
N GLU A 142 33.10 -28.91 -36.75
CA GLU A 142 33.71 -28.40 -35.53
C GLU A 142 34.61 -27.22 -35.89
N PRO A 143 34.52 -26.09 -35.16
CA PRO A 143 35.40 -24.98 -35.39
C PRO A 143 36.82 -25.44 -35.11
N THR A 144 37.71 -25.30 -36.09
CA THR A 144 39.13 -25.56 -35.87
C THR A 144 39.61 -24.76 -34.65
N ILE A 145 40.65 -25.21 -33.96
CA ILE A 145 41.25 -24.50 -32.80
C ILE A 145 41.49 -22.99 -33.11
N LYS A 146 41.69 -22.63 -34.37
CA LYS A 146 41.79 -21.24 -34.83
C LYS A 146 40.47 -20.46 -34.75
N GLU A 147 39.34 -21.11 -35.03
CA GLU A 147 38.00 -20.52 -34.92
C GLU A 147 37.57 -20.36 -33.46
N THR A 148 37.89 -21.33 -32.58
CA THR A 148 37.64 -21.19 -31.13
C THR A 148 38.50 -20.09 -30.51
N LEU A 149 39.78 -19.97 -30.90
CA LEU A 149 40.62 -18.84 -30.50
C LEU A 149 40.10 -17.50 -31.02
N ARG A 150 39.45 -17.48 -32.19
CA ARG A 150 38.83 -16.27 -32.75
C ARG A 150 37.55 -15.89 -32.00
N THR A 151 36.70 -16.85 -31.63
CA THR A 151 35.50 -16.58 -30.84
C THR A 151 35.86 -16.14 -29.44
N LEU A 152 36.80 -16.81 -28.78
CA LEU A 152 37.26 -16.46 -27.44
C LEU A 152 37.90 -15.06 -27.40
N ARG A 153 38.66 -14.67 -28.43
CA ARG A 153 39.17 -13.29 -28.56
C ARG A 153 38.05 -12.26 -28.70
N LYS A 154 37.00 -12.57 -29.45
CA LYS A 154 35.84 -11.67 -29.60
C LYS A 154 35.07 -11.54 -28.28
N GLU A 155 34.87 -12.65 -27.58
CA GLU A 155 34.22 -12.66 -26.27
C GLU A 155 35.04 -11.88 -25.23
N TYR A 156 36.36 -12.05 -25.21
CA TYR A 156 37.24 -11.29 -24.34
C TYR A 156 37.17 -9.79 -24.61
N GLN A 157 37.17 -9.40 -25.89
CA GLN A 157 37.04 -7.99 -26.29
C GLN A 157 35.65 -7.42 -25.94
N GLN A 158 34.60 -8.24 -26.06
CA GLN A 158 33.24 -7.84 -25.70
C GLN A 158 33.10 -7.69 -24.18
N LEU A 159 33.70 -8.60 -23.42
CA LEU A 159 33.71 -8.54 -21.95
C LEU A 159 34.49 -7.32 -21.45
N GLU A 160 35.60 -6.97 -22.10
CA GLU A 160 36.37 -5.75 -21.81
C GLU A 160 35.55 -4.48 -22.06
N TYR A 161 34.78 -4.45 -23.14
CA TYR A 161 33.84 -3.35 -23.42
C TYR A 161 32.72 -3.25 -22.37
N GLU A 162 32.12 -4.38 -21.97
CA GLU A 162 31.10 -4.40 -20.91
C GLU A 162 31.67 -3.96 -19.57
N TYR A 163 32.88 -4.42 -19.21
CA TYR A 163 33.57 -4.00 -18.01
C TYR A 163 33.77 -2.49 -18.00
N GLN A 164 34.28 -1.91 -19.09
CA GLN A 164 34.47 -0.46 -19.20
C GLN A 164 33.14 0.30 -19.05
N LEU A 165 32.08 -0.18 -19.70
CA LEU A 165 30.74 0.41 -19.59
C LEU A 165 30.21 0.38 -18.15
N THR A 166 30.48 -0.69 -17.39
CA THR A 166 30.08 -0.75 -15.97
C THR A 166 30.86 0.22 -15.11
N VAL A 167 32.16 0.41 -15.36
CA VAL A 167 33.00 1.40 -14.67
C VAL A 167 32.48 2.82 -14.93
N ASP A 168 32.12 3.14 -16.17
CA ASP A 168 31.59 4.45 -16.53
C ASP A 168 30.23 4.72 -15.83
N LYS A 169 29.35 3.71 -15.77
CA LYS A 169 28.07 3.79 -15.04
C LYS A 169 28.24 3.94 -13.53
N LEU A 170 29.28 3.34 -12.95
CA LEU A 170 29.63 3.51 -11.54
C LEU A 170 30.12 4.93 -11.26
N SER A 171 30.98 5.47 -12.13
CA SER A 171 31.45 6.86 -12.05
C SER A 171 30.30 7.87 -12.15
N GLU A 172 29.34 7.63 -13.03
CA GLU A 172 28.13 8.46 -13.11
C GLU A 172 27.26 8.37 -11.85
N ASN A 173 27.09 7.17 -11.29
CA ASN A 173 26.40 6.98 -10.02
C ASN A 173 27.07 7.72 -8.87
N ASP A 174 28.40 7.74 -8.81
CA ASP A 174 29.13 8.48 -7.78
C ASP A 174 28.93 9.99 -7.93
N LYS A 175 28.90 10.51 -9.16
CA LYS A 175 28.54 11.92 -9.43
C LYS A 175 27.12 12.23 -8.97
N LEU A 176 26.15 11.36 -9.27
CA LEU A 176 24.76 11.53 -8.83
C LEU A 176 24.62 11.46 -7.30
N ARG A 177 25.35 10.55 -6.64
CA ARG A 177 25.41 10.46 -5.18
C ARG A 177 25.98 11.72 -4.55
N HIS A 178 27.03 12.30 -5.15
CA HIS A 178 27.59 13.57 -4.71
C HIS A 178 26.59 14.73 -4.88
N GLN A 179 25.89 14.82 -6.01
CA GLN A 179 24.86 15.84 -6.23
C GLN A 179 23.67 15.70 -5.27
N LEU A 180 23.25 14.48 -4.95
CA LEU A 180 22.22 14.23 -3.93
C LEU A 180 22.68 14.63 -2.52
N LYS A 181 23.98 14.49 -2.23
CA LYS A 181 24.56 14.90 -0.95
C LYS A 181 24.63 16.43 -0.82
N THR A 182 24.89 17.15 -1.91
CA THR A 182 24.90 18.63 -1.94
C THR A 182 23.51 19.23 -1.99
N ASN A 183 22.53 18.55 -2.61
CA ASN A 183 21.15 19.02 -2.75
C ASN A 183 20.22 18.56 -1.60
N LYS A 184 20.76 17.99 -0.51
CA LYS A 184 19.93 17.75 0.68
C LYS A 184 19.45 19.10 1.21
N PRO A 185 18.12 19.37 1.24
CA PRO A 185 17.61 20.62 1.78
C PRO A 185 18.09 20.73 3.23
N ASN A 186 18.67 21.88 3.56
CA ASN A 186 19.34 22.11 4.84
C ASN A 186 18.31 21.83 5.96
N PRO A 187 18.52 20.81 6.82
CA PRO A 187 17.53 20.39 7.81
C PRO A 187 17.18 21.52 8.78
N SER A 188 18.13 22.44 9.01
CA SER A 188 17.91 23.65 9.80
C SER A 188 16.94 24.65 9.16
N SER A 189 16.85 24.71 7.83
CA SER A 189 15.92 25.57 7.11
C SER A 189 14.50 25.01 7.15
N ILE A 190 14.36 23.69 6.99
CA ILE A 190 13.06 23.00 7.03
C ILE A 190 12.45 23.10 8.44
N LEU A 191 13.26 22.96 9.48
CA LEU A 191 12.78 23.08 10.86
C LEU A 191 12.26 24.49 11.16
N LYS A 192 12.95 25.53 10.69
CA LYS A 192 12.52 26.92 10.84
C LYS A 192 11.22 27.21 10.08
N GLU A 193 11.10 26.70 8.85
CA GLU A 193 9.88 26.85 8.05
C GLU A 193 8.70 26.14 8.70
N LYS A 194 8.91 24.92 9.23
CA LYS A 194 7.89 24.19 9.98
C LYS A 194 7.42 24.97 11.21
N GLU A 195 8.35 25.55 11.98
CA GLU A 195 8.03 26.34 13.17
C GLU A 195 7.22 27.61 12.83
N LEU A 196 7.52 28.26 11.70
CA LEU A 196 6.76 29.41 11.22
C LEU A 196 5.34 29.02 10.79
N ILE A 197 5.18 27.86 10.14
CA ILE A 197 3.87 27.34 9.74
C ILE A 197 3.03 26.97 10.97
N GLU A 198 3.63 26.33 11.97
CA GLU A 198 2.95 25.98 13.22
C GLU A 198 2.46 27.25 13.95
N LYS A 199 3.28 28.28 14.08
CA LYS A 199 2.86 29.57 14.68
C LYS A 199 1.72 30.24 13.90
N ALA A 200 1.84 30.30 12.58
CA ALA A 200 0.78 30.88 11.76
C ALA A 200 -0.54 30.11 11.91
N PHE A 201 -0.47 28.77 12.03
CA PHE A 201 -1.66 27.94 12.23
C PHE A 201 -2.35 28.23 13.58
N ASP A 202 -1.58 28.38 14.65
CA ASP A 202 -2.11 28.71 15.97
C ASP A 202 -2.76 30.12 15.98
N ASP A 203 -2.13 31.11 15.35
CA ASP A 203 -2.70 32.46 15.22
C ASP A 203 -4.05 32.46 14.47
N TYR A 204 -4.13 31.69 13.37
CA TYR A 204 -5.38 31.54 12.62
C TYR A 204 -6.47 30.83 13.42
N LYS A 205 -6.08 29.84 14.24
CA LYS A 205 -7.01 29.11 15.09
C LYS A 205 -7.59 30.03 16.17
N ASP A 206 -6.76 30.81 16.84
CA ASP A 206 -7.18 31.75 17.89
C ASP A 206 -8.10 32.84 17.32
N TYR A 207 -7.77 33.36 16.14
CA TYR A 207 -8.63 34.32 15.43
C TYR A 207 -10.01 33.72 15.11
N ALA A 208 -10.06 32.50 14.57
CA ALA A 208 -11.31 31.83 14.23
C ALA A 208 -12.16 31.52 15.47
N GLU A 209 -11.53 31.11 16.58
CA GLU A 209 -12.23 30.85 17.84
C GLU A 209 -12.84 32.14 18.43
N HIS A 210 -12.10 33.25 18.38
CA HIS A 210 -12.61 34.56 18.81
C HIS A 210 -13.80 35.01 17.96
N GLU A 211 -13.69 34.94 16.63
CA GLU A 211 -14.77 35.33 15.71
C GLU A 211 -16.04 34.48 15.90
N ILE A 212 -15.89 33.17 16.07
CA ILE A 212 -17.01 32.28 16.42
C ILE A 212 -17.64 32.68 17.76
N GLY A 213 -16.84 33.10 18.74
CA GLY A 213 -17.30 33.58 20.03
C GLY A 213 -18.18 34.84 19.89
N VAL A 214 -17.72 35.82 19.11
CA VAL A 214 -18.46 37.06 18.83
C VAL A 214 -19.79 36.76 18.14
N LEU A 215 -19.77 35.98 17.07
CA LEU A 215 -20.98 35.61 16.32
C LEU A 215 -21.99 34.84 17.18
N LYS A 216 -21.52 33.97 18.08
CA LYS A 216 -22.38 33.26 19.05
C LYS A 216 -23.07 34.23 20.01
N ASN A 217 -22.37 35.26 20.48
CA ASN A 217 -22.93 36.26 21.37
C ASN A 217 -23.96 37.14 20.66
N GLU A 218 -23.68 37.58 19.43
CA GLU A 218 -24.65 38.30 18.60
C GLU A 218 -25.91 37.46 18.34
N LEU A 219 -25.74 36.18 18.02
CA LEU A 219 -26.87 35.27 17.83
C LEU A 219 -27.72 35.13 19.11
N ARG A 220 -27.09 35.12 20.29
CA ARG A 220 -27.83 35.11 21.57
C ARG A 220 -28.65 36.40 21.75
N GLN A 221 -28.05 37.57 21.47
CA GLN A 221 -28.76 38.85 21.56
C GLN A 221 -29.94 38.93 20.60
N LEU A 222 -29.75 38.53 19.34
CA LEU A 222 -30.81 38.49 18.33
C LEU A 222 -31.96 37.55 18.72
N LYS A 223 -31.66 36.41 19.35
CA LYS A 223 -32.69 35.49 19.87
C LYS A 223 -33.53 36.15 20.97
N VAL A 224 -32.91 36.89 21.89
CA VAL A 224 -33.62 37.63 22.93
C VAL A 224 -34.51 38.71 22.32
N LEU A 225 -33.99 39.49 21.37
CA LEU A 225 -34.77 40.52 20.68
C LEU A 225 -35.97 39.92 19.94
N ARG A 226 -35.79 38.81 19.22
CA ARG A 226 -36.91 38.10 18.58
C ARG A 226 -37.96 37.60 19.58
N ALA A 227 -37.56 37.19 20.79
CA ALA A 227 -38.51 36.78 21.81
C ALA A 227 -39.36 37.97 22.28
N LYS A 228 -38.73 39.13 22.52
CA LYS A 228 -39.43 40.38 22.86
C LYS A 228 -40.35 40.85 21.74
N GLU A 229 -39.89 40.76 20.49
CA GLU A 229 -40.71 41.12 19.32
C GLU A 229 -42.00 40.27 19.26
N LYS A 230 -41.89 38.95 19.48
CA LYS A 230 -43.06 38.07 19.55
C LYS A 230 -44.02 38.44 20.68
N GLU A 231 -43.50 38.85 21.83
CA GLU A 231 -44.30 39.31 22.96
C GLU A 231 -45.07 40.59 22.60
N TYR A 232 -44.41 41.58 22.00
CA TYR A 232 -45.07 42.80 21.52
C TYR A 232 -46.15 42.51 20.48
N ILE A 233 -45.90 41.60 19.54
CA ILE A 233 -46.91 41.17 18.55
C ILE A 233 -48.12 40.54 19.26
N SER A 234 -47.91 39.76 20.32
CA SER A 234 -49.00 39.17 21.11
C SER A 234 -49.86 40.24 21.78
N ILE A 235 -49.22 41.24 22.39
CA ILE A 235 -49.90 42.36 23.05
C ILE A 235 -50.71 43.18 22.05
N ILE A 236 -50.14 43.47 20.86
CA ILE A 236 -50.84 44.21 19.80
C ILE A 236 -52.08 43.44 19.37
N LYS A 237 -51.97 42.14 19.11
CA LYS A 237 -53.11 41.28 18.75
C LYS A 237 -54.20 41.28 19.81
N GLU A 238 -53.84 41.24 21.09
CA GLU A 238 -54.80 41.31 22.19
C GLU A 238 -55.54 42.65 22.22
N LYS A 239 -54.82 43.76 22.05
CA LYS A 239 -55.42 45.10 21.97
C LYS A 239 -56.35 45.24 20.76
N ASP A 240 -55.94 44.75 19.60
CA ASP A 240 -56.76 44.77 18.38
C ASP A 240 -58.06 43.96 18.58
N ASN A 241 -57.97 42.79 19.23
CA ASN A 241 -59.15 42.00 19.57
C ASN A 241 -60.10 42.75 20.53
N ASN A 242 -59.56 43.43 21.54
CA ASN A 242 -60.35 44.23 22.48
C ASN A 242 -61.00 45.44 21.80
N ILE A 243 -60.27 46.12 20.92
CA ILE A 243 -60.82 47.20 20.08
C ILE A 243 -61.96 46.67 19.21
N GLY A 244 -61.76 45.51 18.55
CA GLY A 244 -62.80 44.87 17.75
C GLY A 244 -64.07 44.55 18.55
N ARG A 245 -63.93 44.10 19.81
CA ARG A 245 -65.06 43.88 20.72
C ARG A 245 -65.79 45.17 21.07
N LEU A 246 -65.05 46.22 21.45
CA LEU A 246 -65.63 47.52 21.80
C LEU A 246 -66.36 48.18 20.62
N ILE A 247 -65.81 48.04 19.40
CA ILE A 247 -66.49 48.51 18.18
C ILE A 247 -67.82 47.76 17.99
N ALA A 248 -67.83 46.43 18.14
CA ALA A 248 -69.05 45.65 18.02
C ALA A 248 -70.11 46.05 19.07
N GLU A 249 -69.70 46.26 20.32
CA GLU A 249 -70.57 46.68 21.41
C GLU A 249 -71.15 48.09 21.21
N LEU A 250 -70.38 49.01 20.62
CA LEU A 250 -70.84 50.34 20.22
C LEU A 250 -71.85 50.30 19.07
N ASP A 251 -71.67 49.40 18.10
CA ASP A 251 -72.59 49.25 16.98
C ASP A 251 -73.92 48.62 17.42
N ASP A 252 -73.90 47.64 18.33
CA ASP A 252 -75.11 47.07 18.94
C ASP A 252 -75.88 48.11 19.77
N SER A 253 -75.17 48.95 20.52
CA SER A 253 -75.77 50.04 21.31
C SER A 253 -76.43 51.12 20.44
N LYS A 254 -75.87 51.42 19.25
CA LYS A 254 -76.48 52.34 18.28
C LYS A 254 -77.73 51.75 17.60
N SER A 255 -77.81 50.42 17.48
CA SER A 255 -78.95 49.71 16.90
C SER A 255 -80.20 49.77 17.79
N HIS A 256 -80.04 49.79 19.12
CA HIS A 256 -81.16 49.91 20.08
C HIS A 256 -81.72 51.34 20.25
N GLY A 257 -81.12 52.36 19.64
CA GLY A 257 -81.52 53.77 19.74
C GLY A 257 -82.38 54.33 18.61
N LYS A 258 -82.72 53.56 17.57
CA LYS A 258 -83.51 54.07 16.41
C LYS A 258 -84.80 53.28 16.20
N LYS A 259 -85.81 53.59 17.02
CA LYS A 259 -87.22 53.44 16.64
C LYS A 259 -87.67 54.71 15.89
N ARG A 260 -88.15 54.53 14.64
CA ARG A 260 -88.93 55.48 13.80
C ARG A 260 -88.06 56.68 13.32
N ILE A 261 -88.05 57.14 12.07
CA ILE A 261 -89.12 57.42 11.09
C ILE A 261 -88.50 57.35 9.67
N SER A 262 -89.36 56.98 8.73
CA SER A 262 -89.24 56.90 7.28
C SER A 262 -89.01 58.22 6.52
N ALA A 263 -88.61 58.08 5.24
CA ALA A 263 -88.80 59.01 4.11
C ALA A 263 -87.89 60.26 4.08
N ALA A 264 -87.44 60.82 2.94
CA ALA A 264 -87.39 60.44 1.53
C ALA A 264 -86.51 61.49 0.82
N THR A 265 -86.13 61.24 -0.44
CA THR A 265 -85.62 62.20 -1.46
C THR A 265 -84.24 62.84 -1.19
N ASN A 266 -83.27 62.96 -2.11
CA ASN A 266 -83.28 63.03 -3.57
C ASN A 266 -81.86 62.68 -4.14
N PRO A 267 -81.71 62.29 -5.43
CA PRO A 267 -80.44 61.85 -6.02
C PRO A 267 -79.82 62.86 -7.01
N ARG A 268 -78.48 62.95 -7.06
CA ARG A 268 -77.63 63.23 -8.27
C ARG A 268 -76.18 63.53 -7.82
N LYS A 269 -75.21 62.64 -8.08
CA LYS A 269 -74.33 62.49 -9.27
C LYS A 269 -72.99 63.23 -9.15
N ARG A 270 -71.89 62.46 -9.02
CA ARG A 270 -70.58 62.51 -9.75
C ARG A 270 -69.49 61.88 -8.87
N SER A 271 -69.13 60.61 -9.05
CA SER A 271 -68.25 60.01 -10.08
C SER A 271 -66.79 59.90 -9.62
N SER A 272 -66.36 58.69 -9.23
CA SER A 272 -65.10 58.08 -9.70
C SER A 272 -64.93 56.66 -9.15
N SER A 273 -64.96 55.72 -10.10
CA SER A 273 -64.13 54.49 -10.19
C SER A 273 -64.10 53.44 -9.07
N LEU A 274 -64.66 52.26 -9.44
CA LEU A 274 -64.09 50.89 -9.31
C LEU A 274 -64.13 50.26 -7.90
N SER A 275 -65.14 49.45 -7.58
CA SER A 275 -65.13 47.95 -7.63
C SER A 275 -63.92 47.34 -6.90
N SER A 276 -64.06 46.55 -5.83
CA SER A 276 -64.65 45.21 -5.88
C SER A 276 -64.54 44.50 -4.51
N LEU A 277 -65.68 43.96 -4.04
CA LEU A 277 -65.90 42.71 -3.30
C LEU A 277 -65.18 42.44 -1.95
N LYS A 278 -65.98 42.48 -0.88
CA LYS A 278 -65.97 41.48 0.21
C LYS A 278 -66.52 40.16 -0.34
N SER A 279 -65.83 39.05 -0.13
CA SER A 279 -66.37 37.88 0.58
C SER A 279 -65.37 36.74 0.67
N THR A 280 -65.25 36.24 1.89
CA THR A 280 -64.87 34.89 2.33
C THR A 280 -65.16 33.77 1.34
N SER A 281 -64.16 32.92 1.08
CA SER A 281 -64.31 31.47 1.18
C SER A 281 -62.93 30.81 1.13
N SER A 282 -62.73 29.88 2.05
CA SER A 282 -61.80 28.76 1.92
C SER A 282 -61.82 28.20 0.49
N ASP A 283 -60.65 28.01 -0.11
CA ASP A 283 -60.09 26.67 -0.30
C ASP A 283 -58.75 26.69 -1.04
N ARG A 284 -57.83 25.89 -0.49
CA ARG A 284 -56.63 25.25 -1.04
C ARG A 284 -56.28 25.51 -2.51
N ILE A 285 -55.16 26.22 -2.75
CA ILE A 285 -54.22 26.00 -3.87
C ILE A 285 -52.82 26.43 -3.38
N ASN A 286 -52.01 25.53 -2.83
CA ASN A 286 -50.83 24.95 -3.49
C ASN A 286 -50.56 25.49 -4.92
N GLN A 287 -49.75 26.54 -5.04
CA GLN A 287 -48.66 26.65 -6.03
C GLN A 287 -47.88 27.96 -5.86
N GLN A 288 -46.58 27.79 -5.59
CA GLN A 288 -45.47 28.54 -6.20
C GLN A 288 -45.63 30.06 -6.35
N ILE A 289 -45.13 30.81 -5.36
CA ILE A 289 -44.59 32.16 -5.59
C ILE A 289 -43.12 32.17 -5.18
N LEU A 290 -42.30 32.06 -6.23
CA LEU A 290 -40.99 32.67 -6.48
C LEU A 290 -40.41 33.47 -5.31
N LEU A 291 -39.63 32.76 -4.49
CA LEU A 291 -38.46 33.33 -3.83
C LEU A 291 -37.45 33.73 -4.93
N PRO A 292 -36.71 34.84 -4.80
CA PRO A 292 -35.49 35.01 -5.56
C PRO A 292 -34.53 33.94 -5.05
N GLU A 293 -34.49 32.83 -5.77
CA GLU A 293 -33.57 31.73 -5.57
C GLU A 293 -32.17 32.30 -5.87
N THR A 294 -31.51 32.86 -4.85
CA THR A 294 -30.05 32.92 -4.85
C THR A 294 -29.58 31.47 -4.80
N ARG A 295 -29.55 30.85 -6.00
CA ARG A 295 -28.86 29.59 -6.23
C ARG A 295 -27.42 29.83 -5.84
N LEU A 296 -27.10 29.48 -4.60
CA LEU A 296 -25.78 29.03 -4.22
C LEU A 296 -25.41 27.97 -5.25
N ARG A 297 -24.59 28.36 -6.23
CA ARG A 297 -23.89 27.42 -7.10
C ARG A 297 -23.21 26.46 -6.13
N ARG A 298 -23.72 25.22 -6.05
CA ARG A 298 -22.96 24.11 -5.50
C ARG A 298 -21.60 24.15 -6.20
N PRO A 299 -20.47 24.11 -5.46
CA PRO A 299 -19.19 23.97 -6.11
C PRO A 299 -19.27 22.71 -6.98
N SER A 300 -19.03 22.88 -8.28
CA SER A 300 -18.96 21.78 -9.23
C SER A 300 -18.06 20.69 -8.64
N PRO A 301 -18.38 19.39 -8.82
CA PRO A 301 -17.47 18.34 -8.38
C PRO A 301 -16.11 18.64 -9.00
N MET A 302 -15.08 18.79 -8.15
CA MET A 302 -13.72 19.08 -8.58
C MET A 302 -13.40 18.23 -9.80
N ALA A 303 -12.85 18.86 -10.85
CA ALA A 303 -12.36 18.13 -12.00
C ALA A 303 -11.48 16.99 -11.48
N ARG A 304 -11.91 15.75 -11.75
CA ARG A 304 -11.23 14.55 -11.26
C ARG A 304 -9.79 14.63 -11.77
N PHE A 305 -8.84 14.58 -10.84
CA PHE A 305 -7.42 14.71 -11.14
C PHE A 305 -7.04 13.74 -12.27
N ASP A 306 -6.62 14.30 -13.40
CA ASP A 306 -6.10 13.54 -14.53
C ASP A 306 -4.56 13.46 -14.40
N PRO A 307 -4.01 12.32 -13.95
CA PRO A 307 -2.58 12.17 -13.73
C PRO A 307 -1.77 12.37 -15.03
N THR A 308 -2.39 12.12 -16.18
CA THR A 308 -1.77 12.26 -17.50
C THR A 308 -1.65 13.72 -17.96
N GLN A 309 -2.56 14.60 -17.55
CA GLN A 309 -2.42 16.04 -17.80
C GLN A 309 -1.36 16.66 -16.88
N TYR A 310 -1.31 16.24 -15.61
CA TYR A 310 -0.34 16.74 -14.64
C TYR A 310 1.11 16.48 -15.08
N ILE A 311 1.39 15.28 -15.61
CA ILE A 311 2.72 14.91 -16.11
C ILE A 311 3.11 15.77 -17.32
N ARG A 312 2.21 15.90 -18.31
CA ARG A 312 2.45 16.73 -19.51
C ARG A 312 2.69 18.20 -19.17
N GLU A 313 1.95 18.75 -18.21
CA GLU A 313 2.14 20.14 -17.80
C GLU A 313 3.46 20.34 -17.04
N LYS A 314 3.88 19.35 -16.25
CA LYS A 314 5.18 19.35 -15.58
C LYS A 314 6.33 19.29 -16.57
N GLU A 315 6.24 18.43 -17.58
CA GLU A 315 7.24 18.31 -18.66
C GLU A 315 7.35 19.61 -19.46
N ARG A 316 6.22 20.23 -19.83
CA ARG A 316 6.17 21.52 -20.54
C ARG A 316 6.82 22.66 -19.73
N LYS A 317 6.60 22.69 -18.41
CA LYS A 317 7.24 23.69 -17.53
C LYS A 317 8.76 23.49 -17.49
N VAL A 318 9.23 22.24 -17.41
CA VAL A 318 10.66 21.94 -17.43
C VAL A 318 11.31 22.31 -18.77
N GLU A 319 10.59 22.13 -19.88
CA GLU A 319 11.08 22.49 -21.22
C GLU A 319 11.15 24.02 -21.41
N ASN A 320 10.18 24.78 -20.92
CA ASN A 320 10.21 26.24 -20.93
C ASN A 320 11.33 26.83 -20.04
N LEU A 321 11.77 26.12 -19.01
CA LEU A 321 12.89 26.50 -18.14
C LEU A 321 14.26 26.15 -18.74
N ARG A 322 14.30 25.37 -19.83
CA ARG A 322 15.52 24.97 -20.54
C ARG A 322 15.79 25.78 -21.81
N ARG A 323 14.88 26.68 -22.18
CA ARG A 323 15.09 27.68 -23.25
C ARG A 323 15.50 29.01 -22.63
#